data_AF-A0A965XKQ4-F1
#
_entry.id   AF-A0A965XKQ4-F1
#
_cell.length_a   1.000
_cell.length_b   1.000
_cell.length_c   1.000
_cell.angle_alpha   90.00
_cell.angle_beta   90.00
_cell.angle_gamma   90.00
#
_symmetry.space_group_name_H-M   'P 1'
#
loop_
_entity.id
_entity.type
_entity.pdbx_description
1 polymer ?
#
loop_
_entity_poly.entity_id
_entity_poly.type
_entity_poly.pdbx_seq_one_letter_code
_entity_poly.pdbx_strand_id
1 'polypeptide(L)'
;MMKIRDERVEQTKNKILAELMRLVCLFVVISFVVKSLYFKMDLSQCITEYAILIAAPIYQMVRSRQLGVVLATNLRQQMSPKRNIIAAISGIAVFFLFWLTSGRQVSGEFAVSYIVTFCVVFFLVRVVFVHFEEQRMKKLEKKYED
;
A
#
# COMPACT_ATOMS: atom_id res chain seq x y z
N MET A 1 -41.88 -10.25 4.49
CA MET A 1 -41.23 -10.93 3.34
C MET A 1 -39.74 -11.03 3.65
N MET A 2 -39.29 -12.18 4.14
CA MET A 2 -37.90 -12.39 4.56
C MET A 2 -37.05 -12.58 3.31
N LYS A 3 -36.29 -11.54 2.93
CA LYS A 3 -35.38 -11.59 1.79
C LYS A 3 -34.24 -12.52 2.20
N ILE A 4 -34.30 -13.79 1.79
CA ILE A 4 -33.21 -14.76 1.95
C ILE A 4 -32.02 -14.14 1.19
N ARG A 5 -31.11 -13.53 1.95
CA ARG A 5 -29.90 -12.90 1.43
C ARG A 5 -28.96 -14.05 1.13
N ASP A 6 -28.79 -14.33 -0.14
CA ASP A 6 -27.89 -15.38 -0.57
C ASP A 6 -26.46 -14.92 -0.29
N GLU A 7 -25.83 -15.52 0.73
CA GLU A 7 -24.48 -15.19 1.16
C GLU A 7 -23.48 -15.29 0.01
N ARG A 8 -23.72 -16.20 -0.95
CA ARG A 8 -22.89 -16.35 -2.16
C ARG A 8 -22.96 -15.13 -3.07
N VAL A 9 -24.16 -14.57 -3.23
CA VAL A 9 -24.37 -13.35 -4.03
C VAL A 9 -23.70 -12.16 -3.34
N GLU A 10 -23.82 -12.04 -2.02
CA GLU A 10 -23.21 -10.95 -1.26
C GLU A 10 -21.67 -11.04 -1.27
N GLN A 11 -21.10 -12.23 -1.10
CA GLN A 11 -19.65 -12.48 -1.23
C GLN A 11 -19.13 -12.08 -2.61
N THR A 12 -19.86 -12.45 -3.68
CA THR A 12 -19.48 -12.12 -5.05
C THR A 12 -19.51 -10.60 -5.29
N LYS A 13 -20.55 -9.92 -4.81
CA LYS A 13 -20.65 -8.45 -4.88
C LYS A 13 -19.51 -7.76 -4.13
N ASN A 14 -19.18 -8.23 -2.93
CA ASN A 14 -18.07 -7.69 -2.13
C ASN A 14 -16.72 -7.90 -2.82
N LYS A 15 -16.53 -9.04 -3.51
CA LYS A 15 -15.34 -9.31 -4.31
C LYS A 15 -15.21 -8.34 -5.50
N ILE A 16 -16.30 -8.15 -6.26
CA ILE A 16 -16.33 -7.20 -7.38
C ILE A 16 -16.03 -5.78 -6.90
N LEU A 17 -16.63 -5.36 -5.77
CA LEU A 17 -16.37 -4.03 -5.19
C LEU A 17 -14.91 -3.89 -4.72
N ALA A 18 -14.32 -4.94 -4.14
CA ALA A 18 -12.91 -4.94 -3.74
C ALA A 18 -11.97 -4.85 -4.96
N GLU A 19 -12.29 -5.54 -6.06
CA GLU A 19 -11.55 -5.44 -7.33
C GLU A 19 -11.67 -4.04 -7.94
N LEU A 20 -12.88 -3.47 -7.95
CA LEU A 20 -13.11 -2.09 -8.39
C LEU A 20 -12.31 -1.09 -7.56
N MET A 21 -12.30 -1.23 -6.23
CA MET A 21 -11.54 -0.34 -5.35
C MET A 21 -10.03 -0.41 -5.65
N ARG A 22 -9.49 -1.60 -5.95
CA ARG A 22 -8.09 -1.75 -6.38
C ARG A 22 -7.81 -1.01 -7.68
N LEU A 23 -8.71 -1.11 -8.66
CA LEU A 23 -8.59 -0.37 -9.92
C LEU A 23 -8.65 1.14 -9.72
N VAL A 24 -9.57 1.63 -8.88
CA VAL A 24 -9.68 3.05 -8.55
C VAL A 24 -8.39 3.57 -7.91
N CYS A 25 -7.86 2.85 -6.91
CA CYS A 25 -6.57 3.22 -6.32
C CYS A 25 -5.44 3.23 -7.35
N LEU A 26 -5.42 2.26 -8.27
CA LEU A 26 -4.42 2.21 -9.34
C LEU A 26 -4.54 3.42 -10.29
N PHE A 27 -5.76 3.83 -10.66
CA PHE A 27 -5.96 5.04 -11.46
C PHE A 27 -5.52 6.31 -10.73
N VAL A 28 -5.75 6.41 -9.42
CA VAL A 28 -5.27 7.55 -8.61
C VAL A 28 -3.74 7.60 -8.58
N VAL A 29 -3.07 6.45 -8.42
CA VAL A 29 -1.60 6.37 -8.51
C VAL A 29 -1.11 6.81 -9.88
N ILE A 30 -1.72 6.31 -10.96
CA ILE A 30 -1.34 6.69 -12.33
C ILE A 30 -1.56 8.20 -12.55
N SER A 31 -2.70 8.75 -12.11
CA SER A 31 -2.99 10.19 -12.19
C SER A 31 -1.89 11.01 -11.50
N PHE A 32 -1.51 10.62 -10.28
CA PHE A 32 -0.44 11.26 -9.53
C PHE A 32 0.89 11.20 -10.26
N VAL A 33 1.27 10.03 -10.77
CA VAL A 33 2.53 9.81 -11.50
C VAL A 33 2.57 10.65 -12.78
N VAL A 34 1.49 10.68 -13.57
CA VAL A 34 1.42 11.47 -14.79
C VAL A 34 1.49 12.97 -14.49
N LYS A 35 0.74 13.47 -13.50
CA LYS A 35 0.79 14.89 -13.09
C LYS A 35 2.17 15.29 -12.57
N SER A 36 2.79 14.44 -11.78
CA SER A 36 4.11 14.71 -11.21
C SER A 36 5.23 14.63 -12.26
N LEU A 37 5.23 13.61 -13.14
CA LEU A 37 6.33 13.38 -14.08
C LEU A 37 6.17 14.11 -15.42
N TYR A 38 4.96 14.11 -16.00
CA TYR A 38 4.71 14.68 -17.33
C TYR A 38 4.40 16.18 -17.26
N PHE A 39 3.48 16.56 -16.36
CA PHE A 39 3.07 17.95 -16.21
C PHE A 39 3.97 18.77 -15.27
N LYS A 40 4.94 18.12 -14.59
CA LYS A 40 5.86 18.73 -13.61
C LYS A 40 5.13 19.58 -12.56
N MET A 41 3.91 19.17 -12.21
CA MET A 41 3.08 19.87 -11.23
C MET A 41 3.65 19.66 -9.84
N ASP A 42 3.60 20.72 -9.02
CA ASP A 42 4.03 20.66 -7.64
C ASP A 42 3.03 19.85 -6.77
N LEU A 43 3.49 19.37 -5.61
CA LEU A 43 2.69 18.58 -4.68
C LEU A 43 1.41 19.33 -4.24
N SER A 44 1.49 20.65 -4.15
CA SER A 44 0.36 21.55 -3.87
C SER A 44 -0.78 21.44 -4.87
N GLN A 45 -0.53 21.01 -6.11
CA GLN A 45 -1.54 20.84 -7.15
C GLN A 45 -2.08 19.40 -7.24
N CYS A 46 -1.47 18.46 -6.51
CA CYS A 46 -1.86 17.04 -6.45
C CYS A 46 -2.43 16.64 -5.07
N ILE A 47 -2.97 17.61 -4.32
CA ILE A 47 -3.49 17.40 -2.96
C ILE A 47 -4.56 16.31 -2.94
N THR A 48 -5.43 16.26 -3.95
CA THR A 48 -6.53 15.28 -4.03
C THR A 48 -6.03 13.85 -4.12
N GLU A 49 -5.06 13.59 -5.00
CA GLU A 49 -4.44 12.26 -5.15
C GLU A 49 -3.70 11.87 -3.89
N TYR A 50 -2.95 12.81 -3.31
CA TYR A 50 -2.23 12.59 -2.07
C TYR A 50 -3.18 12.27 -0.90
N ALA A 51 -4.26 13.03 -0.77
CA ALA A 51 -5.30 12.81 0.24
C ALA A 51 -5.93 11.43 0.11
N ILE A 52 -6.28 10.99 -1.11
CA ILE A 52 -6.86 9.66 -1.34
C ILE A 52 -5.84 8.56 -1.02
N LEU A 53 -4.58 8.71 -1.47
CA LEU A 53 -3.52 7.72 -1.24
C LEU A 53 -3.19 7.52 0.24
N ILE A 54 -3.39 8.54 1.08
CA ILE A 54 -3.20 8.46 2.53
C ILE A 54 -4.48 8.04 3.26
N ALA A 55 -5.63 8.65 2.91
CA ALA A 55 -6.88 8.39 3.59
C ALA A 55 -7.36 6.94 3.37
N ALA A 56 -7.17 6.37 2.18
CA ALA A 56 -7.58 5.00 1.88
C ALA A 56 -6.92 3.95 2.79
N PRO A 57 -5.57 3.88 2.94
CA PRO A 57 -4.94 2.94 3.85
C PRO A 57 -5.27 3.23 5.32
N ILE A 58 -5.40 4.49 5.73
CA ILE A 58 -5.82 4.84 7.11
C ILE A 58 -7.23 4.33 7.39
N TYR A 59 -8.17 4.56 6.48
CA TYR A 59 -9.55 4.07 6.62
C TYR A 59 -9.58 2.54 6.72
N GLN A 60 -8.83 1.84 5.85
CA GLN A 60 -8.71 0.38 5.91
C GLN A 60 -8.12 -0.08 7.24
N MET A 61 -7.09 0.60 7.75
CA MET A 61 -6.46 0.29 9.03
C MET A 61 -7.41 0.47 10.21
N VAL A 62 -8.16 1.58 10.27
CA VAL A 62 -9.14 1.83 11.33
C VAL A 62 -10.31 0.86 11.25
N ARG A 63 -10.88 0.67 10.05
CA ARG A 63 -12.06 -0.19 9.85
C ARG A 63 -11.74 -1.66 10.11
N SER A 64 -10.55 -2.13 9.73
CA SER A 64 -10.10 -3.49 10.05
C SER A 64 -10.04 -3.74 11.55
N ARG A 65 -9.60 -2.75 12.34
CA ARG A 65 -9.59 -2.82 13.81
C ARG A 65 -11.00 -2.87 14.39
N GLN A 66 -11.91 -2.03 13.88
CA GLN A 66 -13.31 -2.02 14.33
C GLN A 66 -14.02 -3.35 14.07
N LEU A 67 -13.75 -3.97 12.92
CA LEU A 67 -14.38 -5.22 12.51
C LEU A 67 -13.71 -6.47 13.11
N GLY A 68 -12.59 -6.33 13.83
CA GLY A 68 -11.82 -7.46 14.34
C GLY A 68 -11.20 -8.33 13.23
N VAL A 69 -11.20 -7.87 11.99
CA VAL A 69 -10.67 -8.62 10.84
C VAL A 69 -9.22 -8.21 10.62
N VAL A 70 -8.32 -9.20 10.53
CA VAL A 70 -6.94 -8.93 10.13
C VAL A 70 -6.89 -8.78 8.61
N LEU A 71 -6.44 -7.61 8.17
CA LEU A 71 -6.39 -7.24 6.76
C LEU A 71 -5.39 -8.12 5.97
N ALA A 72 -4.37 -8.61 6.66
CA ALA A 72 -3.39 -9.56 6.14
C ALA A 72 -3.89 -11.00 6.34
N THR A 73 -4.71 -11.49 5.42
CA THR A 73 -5.13 -12.91 5.40
C THR A 73 -3.96 -13.89 5.19
N ASN A 74 -2.80 -13.41 4.70
CA ASN A 74 -1.58 -14.19 4.53
C ASN A 74 -0.33 -13.35 4.82
N LEU A 75 -0.05 -13.04 6.10
CA LEU A 75 1.22 -12.41 6.53
C LEU A 75 2.44 -13.12 5.92
N ARG A 76 2.42 -14.47 5.92
CA ARG A 76 3.49 -15.31 5.37
C ARG A 76 3.72 -15.09 3.87
N GLN A 77 2.67 -14.86 3.09
CA GLN A 77 2.78 -14.56 1.66
C GLN A 77 3.17 -13.09 1.41
N GLN A 78 2.78 -12.19 2.32
CA GLN A 78 3.22 -10.79 2.32
C GLN A 78 4.72 -10.67 2.63
N MET A 79 5.27 -11.60 3.39
CA MET A 79 6.70 -11.77 3.65
C MET A 79 7.48 -12.54 2.58
N SER A 80 6.84 -12.96 1.49
CA SER A 80 7.55 -13.67 0.43
C SER A 80 8.76 -12.84 -0.04
N PRO A 81 9.99 -13.37 0.03
CA PRO A 81 11.18 -12.63 -0.32
C PRO A 81 11.08 -12.07 -1.75
N LYS A 82 10.43 -12.82 -2.65
CA LYS A 82 10.12 -12.38 -4.02
C LYS A 82 9.31 -11.08 -4.04
N ARG A 83 8.26 -10.97 -3.22
CA ARG A 83 7.35 -9.80 -3.20
C ARG A 83 8.01 -8.59 -2.55
N ASN A 84 8.84 -8.80 -1.52
CA ASN A 84 9.64 -7.75 -0.91
C ASN A 84 10.70 -7.22 -1.87
N ILE A 85 11.39 -8.11 -2.59
CA ILE A 85 12.37 -7.73 -3.63
C ILE A 85 11.66 -6.95 -4.75
N ILE A 86 10.51 -7.42 -5.25
CA ILE A 86 9.74 -6.70 -6.27
C ILE A 86 9.34 -5.30 -5.78
N ALA A 87 8.89 -5.19 -4.52
CA ALA A 87 8.52 -3.90 -3.95
C ALA A 87 9.73 -2.97 -3.79
N ALA A 88 10.87 -3.47 -3.33
CA ALA A 88 12.11 -2.69 -3.23
C ALA A 88 12.59 -2.22 -4.62
N ILE A 89 12.61 -3.11 -5.61
CA ILE A 89 12.97 -2.79 -7.01
C ILE A 89 12.01 -1.74 -7.57
N SER A 90 10.71 -1.87 -7.31
CA SER A 90 9.72 -0.89 -7.79
C SER A 90 9.95 0.51 -7.20
N GLY A 91 10.32 0.60 -5.91
CA GLY A 91 10.66 1.88 -5.28
C GLY A 91 11.92 2.50 -5.88
N ILE A 92 12.95 1.70 -6.12
CA ILE A 92 14.17 2.14 -6.80
C ILE A 92 13.86 2.61 -8.23
N ALA A 93 13.04 1.86 -8.98
CA ALA A 93 12.64 2.23 -10.34
C ALA A 93 11.88 3.56 -10.40
N VAL A 94 10.96 3.80 -9.46
CA VAL A 94 10.25 5.09 -9.33
C VAL A 94 11.22 6.23 -9.05
N PHE A 95 12.21 6.02 -8.18
CA PHE A 95 13.26 7.00 -7.94
C PHE A 95 14.07 7.31 -9.20
N PHE A 96 14.51 6.29 -9.95
CA PHE A 96 15.23 6.49 -11.22
C PHE A 96 14.38 7.23 -12.26
N LEU A 97 13.09 6.91 -12.38
CA LEU A 97 12.17 7.63 -13.27
C LEU A 97 12.02 9.10 -12.87
N PHE A 98 11.87 9.37 -11.56
CA PHE A 98 11.81 10.72 -11.04
C PHE A 98 13.12 11.49 -11.28
N TRP A 99 14.27 10.82 -11.15
CA TRP A 99 15.57 11.42 -11.42
C TRP A 99 15.73 11.82 -12.90
N LEU A 100 15.41 10.91 -13.83
CA LEU A 100 15.46 11.16 -15.27
C LEU A 100 14.57 12.34 -15.70
N THR A 101 13.40 12.47 -15.08
CA THR A 101 12.42 13.53 -15.42
C THR A 101 12.72 14.87 -14.74
N SER A 102 13.37 14.85 -13.58
CA SER A 102 13.72 16.07 -12.83
C SER A 102 14.89 16.84 -13.43
N GLY A 103 15.71 16.23 -14.29
CA GLY A 103 16.88 16.88 -14.91
C GLY A 103 17.96 17.34 -13.92
N ARG A 104 17.88 16.90 -12.65
CA ARG A 104 18.84 17.24 -11.60
C ARG A 104 20.09 16.37 -11.75
N GLN A 105 21.25 17.00 -11.84
CA GLN A 105 22.53 16.29 -11.74
C GLN A 105 22.76 15.91 -10.27
N VAL A 106 22.36 14.70 -9.91
CA VAL A 106 22.66 14.10 -8.61
C VAL A 106 24.00 13.39 -8.75
N SER A 107 24.97 13.68 -7.87
CA SER A 107 26.25 12.95 -7.88
C SER A 107 26.02 11.47 -7.55
N GLY A 108 26.89 10.60 -8.05
CA GLY A 108 26.80 9.16 -7.79
C GLY A 108 26.76 8.83 -6.29
N GLU A 109 27.48 9.58 -5.47
CA GLU A 109 27.51 9.43 -4.01
C GLU A 109 26.16 9.73 -3.35
N PHE A 110 25.47 10.81 -3.77
CA PHE A 110 24.14 11.13 -3.28
C PHE A 110 23.10 10.10 -3.72
N ALA A 111 23.23 9.56 -4.93
CA ALA A 111 22.33 8.51 -5.43
C ALA A 111 22.49 7.20 -4.63
N VAL A 112 23.74 6.79 -4.35
CA VAL A 112 24.02 5.59 -3.53
C VAL A 112 23.49 5.79 -2.11
N SER A 113 23.75 6.94 -1.48
CA SER A 113 23.24 7.29 -0.15
C SER A 113 21.71 7.21 -0.08
N TYR A 114 21.02 7.73 -1.10
CA TYR A 114 19.56 7.66 -1.17
C TYR A 114 19.05 6.21 -1.27
N ILE A 115 19.63 5.39 -2.16
CA ILE A 115 19.22 3.99 -2.33
C ILE A 115 19.43 3.20 -1.03
N VAL A 116 20.57 3.39 -0.38
CA VAL A 116 20.86 2.74 0.91
C VAL A 116 19.85 3.16 1.97
N THR A 117 19.59 4.47 2.09
CA THR A 117 18.62 5.02 3.05
C THR A 117 17.21 4.48 2.77
N PHE A 118 16.78 4.47 1.51
CA PHE A 118 15.50 3.91 1.09
C PHE A 118 15.37 2.43 1.47
N CYS A 119 16.37 1.61 1.14
CA CYS A 119 16.36 0.18 1.46
C CYS A 119 16.25 -0.04 2.97
N VAL A 120 17.06 0.66 3.78
CA VAL A 120 17.03 0.54 5.24
C VAL A 120 15.66 0.91 5.79
N VAL A 121 15.11 2.08 5.43
CA VAL A 121 13.79 2.53 5.89
C VAL A 121 12.69 1.58 5.42
N PHE A 122 12.73 1.13 4.16
CA PHE A 122 11.76 0.20 3.59
C PHE A 122 11.71 -1.12 4.37
N PHE A 123 12.87 -1.74 4.63
CA PHE A 123 12.93 -2.97 5.40
C PHE A 123 12.52 -2.77 6.86
N LEU A 124 12.92 -1.66 7.50
CA LEU A 124 12.49 -1.36 8.88
C LEU A 124 10.98 -1.21 8.99
N VAL A 125 10.35 -0.41 8.13
CA VAL A 125 8.89 -0.24 8.11
C VAL A 125 8.19 -1.58 7.87
N ARG A 126 8.73 -2.42 6.98
CA ARG A 126 8.19 -3.77 6.72
C ARG A 126 8.26 -4.66 7.95
N VAL A 127 9.41 -4.74 8.61
CA VAL A 127 9.59 -5.55 9.82
C VAL A 127 8.65 -5.08 10.93
N VAL A 128 8.58 -3.77 11.16
CA VAL A 128 7.68 -3.18 12.17
C VAL A 128 6.22 -3.48 11.84
N PHE A 129 5.80 -3.27 10.59
CA PHE A 129 4.43 -3.56 10.15
C PHE A 129 4.05 -5.03 10.39
N VAL A 130 4.94 -5.96 10.01
CA VAL A 130 4.73 -7.40 10.21
C VAL A 130 4.61 -7.72 11.69
N HIS A 131 5.52 -7.21 12.52
CA HIS A 131 5.49 -7.46 13.96
C HIS A 131 4.18 -6.98 14.59
N PHE A 132 3.72 -5.78 14.23
CA PHE A 132 2.43 -5.26 14.69
C PHE A 132 1.26 -6.17 14.28
N GLU A 133 1.25 -6.66 13.04
CA GLU A 133 0.18 -7.54 12.54
C GLU A 133 0.22 -8.93 13.21
N GLU A 134 1.40 -9.52 13.46
CA GLU A 134 1.52 -10.80 14.19
C GLU A 134 1.01 -10.69 15.62
N GLN A 135 1.35 -9.61 16.32
CA GLN A 135 0.87 -9.36 17.69
C GLN A 135 -0.66 -9.21 17.71
N ARG A 136 -1.24 -8.63 16.65
CA ARG A 136 -2.70 -8.50 16.52
C ARG A 136 -3.37 -9.84 16.25
N MET A 137 -2.82 -10.65 15.35
CA MET A 137 -3.32 -12.01 15.08
C MET A 137 -3.39 -12.84 16.37
N LYS A 138 -2.29 -12.89 17.14
CA LYS A 138 -2.23 -13.63 18.41
C LYS A 138 -3.24 -13.15 19.45
N LYS A 139 -3.54 -11.84 19.49
CA LYS A 139 -4.57 -11.28 20.40
C LYS A 139 -5.99 -11.63 19.97
N LEU A 140 -6.24 -11.72 18.66
CA LEU A 140 -7.53 -12.11 18.12
C LEU A 140 -7.77 -13.60 18.32
N GLU A 141 -6.80 -14.46 18.01
CA GLU A 141 -6.90 -15.92 18.23
C GLU A 141 -7.27 -16.24 19.68
N LYS A 142 -6.54 -15.66 20.66
CA LYS A 142 -6.88 -15.84 22.09
C LYS A 142 -8.30 -15.42 22.45
N LYS A 143 -8.81 -14.34 21.85
CA LYS A 143 -10.17 -13.82 22.15
C LYS A 143 -11.29 -14.72 21.60
N TYR A 144 -11.01 -15.56 20.61
CA TYR A 144 -12.01 -16.47 20.02
C TYR A 144 -11.84 -17.93 20.47
N GLU A 145 -10.71 -18.27 21.11
CA GLU A 145 -10.49 -19.58 21.76
C GLU A 145 -11.02 -19.65 23.19
N ASP A 146 -11.13 -18.50 23.89
CA ASP A 146 -11.81 -18.34 25.20
C ASP A 146 -13.34 -18.14 25.03
#